data_AF-A0A517N794-F1
#
_entry.id   AF-A0A517N794-F1
#
_cell.length_a   1.000
_cell.length_b   1.000
_cell.length_c   1.000
_cell.angle_alpha   90.00
_cell.angle_beta   90.00
_cell.angle_gamma   90.00
#
_symmetry.space_group_name_H-M   'P 1'
#
loop_
_entity.id
_entity.type
_entity.pdbx_description
1 polymer ?
#
loop_
_entity_poly.entity_id
_entity_poly.type
_entity_poly.pdbx_seq_one_letter_code
_entity_poly.pdbx_strand_id
1 'polypeptide(L)'
;MVWDLLDRRGIEFRRIAPGPYGKSLSGLIRVQEPDRAVDRLLVASLIEARSCERFRLLSEHVAQSDPELSAFYGGLFESEARHHTTYVKLAEDFAPRDVVRDRLAQLSKDEAAIIAEGSPLPRMHS
;
A
#
# COMPACT_ATOMS: atom_id res chain seq x y z
N MET A 1 0.94 -3.55 -18.34
CA MET A 1 0.13 -2.98 -17.24
C MET A 1 -0.87 -4.02 -16.74
N VAL A 2 -1.56 -3.81 -15.61
CA VAL A 2 -2.56 -4.77 -15.07
C VAL A 2 -3.64 -5.08 -16.10
N TRP A 3 -4.14 -4.06 -16.81
CA TRP A 3 -5.19 -4.19 -17.83
C TRP A 3 -4.83 -5.19 -18.93
N ASP A 4 -3.62 -5.09 -19.50
CA ASP A 4 -3.16 -5.99 -20.57
C ASP A 4 -3.06 -7.45 -20.09
N LEU A 5 -2.72 -7.66 -18.81
CA LEU A 5 -2.60 -8.98 -18.23
C LEU A 5 -3.98 -9.62 -18.01
N LEU A 6 -4.98 -8.83 -17.63
CA LEU A 6 -6.36 -9.29 -17.52
C LEU A 6 -6.91 -9.72 -18.88
N ASP A 7 -6.71 -8.90 -19.91
CA ASP A 7 -7.18 -9.18 -21.27
C ASP A 7 -6.57 -10.47 -21.85
N ARG A 8 -5.23 -10.64 -21.75
CA ARG A 8 -4.56 -11.88 -22.17
C ARG A 8 -5.05 -13.13 -21.44
N ARG A 9 -5.59 -12.97 -20.24
CA ARG A 9 -6.11 -14.06 -19.40
C ARG A 9 -7.62 -14.25 -19.53
N GLY A 10 -8.28 -13.49 -20.41
CA GLY A 10 -9.74 -13.54 -20.59
C GLY A 10 -10.50 -13.13 -19.33
N ILE A 11 -9.90 -12.33 -18.45
CA ILE A 11 -10.53 -11.85 -17.22
C ILE A 11 -11.21 -10.51 -17.50
N GLU A 12 -12.54 -10.50 -17.40
CA GLU A 12 -13.33 -9.28 -17.59
C GLU A 12 -12.98 -8.21 -16.54
N PHE A 13 -12.63 -7.02 -17.02
CA PHE A 13 -12.44 -5.87 -16.14
C PHE A 13 -13.79 -5.37 -15.61
N ARG A 14 -14.00 -5.53 -14.31
CA ARG A 14 -15.25 -5.15 -13.64
C ARG A 14 -14.98 -4.44 -12.33
N ARG A 15 -15.99 -3.70 -11.87
CA ARG A 15 -15.94 -3.08 -10.55
C ARG A 15 -15.99 -4.15 -9.47
N ILE A 16 -14.96 -4.17 -8.63
CA ILE A 16 -14.87 -4.98 -7.42
C ILE A 16 -15.10 -4.09 -6.20
N ALA A 17 -15.87 -4.58 -5.22
CA ALA A 17 -16.11 -3.86 -3.98
C ALA A 17 -14.78 -3.62 -3.25
N PRO A 18 -14.47 -2.41 -2.74
CA PRO A 18 -13.24 -2.16 -2.01
C PRO A 18 -13.25 -2.88 -0.65
N GLY A 19 -12.06 -3.22 -0.15
CA GLY A 19 -11.87 -3.67 1.23
C GLY A 19 -11.87 -2.49 2.23
N PRO A 20 -11.90 -2.77 3.55
CA PRO A 20 -11.94 -1.73 4.58
C PRO A 20 -10.62 -0.95 4.69
N TYR A 21 -9.48 -1.57 4.38
CA TYR A 21 -8.13 -1.04 4.60
C TYR A 21 -7.93 0.44 4.27
N GLY A 22 -8.17 0.83 3.01
CA GLY A 22 -7.94 2.21 2.57
C GLY A 22 -8.86 3.22 3.27
N LYS A 23 -10.10 2.82 3.58
CA LYS A 23 -11.05 3.66 4.32
C LYS A 23 -10.62 3.80 5.79
N SER A 24 -10.23 2.70 6.43
CA SER A 24 -9.78 2.69 7.82
C SER A 24 -8.53 3.55 8.01
N LEU A 25 -7.51 3.39 7.15
CA LEU A 25 -6.30 4.22 7.17
C LEU A 25 -6.59 5.71 6.93
N SER A 26 -7.44 6.00 5.93
CA SER A 26 -7.83 7.40 5.65
C SER A 26 -8.56 8.04 6.82
N GLY A 27 -9.26 7.26 7.64
CA GLY A 27 -9.93 7.73 8.86
C GLY A 27 -8.97 8.17 9.96
N LEU A 28 -7.68 7.79 9.90
CA LEU A 28 -6.66 8.19 10.87
C LEU A 28 -6.06 9.56 10.57
N ILE A 29 -6.34 10.13 9.39
CA ILE A 29 -5.79 11.41 8.93
C ILE A 29 -6.38 12.56 9.73
N ARG A 30 -5.52 13.34 10.39
CA ARG A 30 -5.90 14.58 11.09
C ARG A 30 -6.50 15.60 10.13
N VAL A 31 -7.38 16.47 10.65
CA VAL A 31 -8.17 17.40 9.82
C VAL A 31 -7.46 18.72 9.56
N GLN A 32 -6.67 19.20 10.54
CA GLN A 32 -6.05 20.53 10.47
C GLN A 32 -4.70 20.48 9.76
N GLU A 33 -4.38 21.54 9.01
CA GLU A 33 -3.05 21.72 8.45
C GLU A 33 -2.07 22.28 9.51
N PRO A 34 -0.77 21.94 9.45
CA PRO A 34 -0.09 21.10 8.44
C PRO A 34 -0.17 19.59 8.71
N ASP A 35 -0.77 19.19 9.84
CA ASP A 35 -0.84 17.79 10.29
C ASP A 35 -1.55 16.86 9.29
N ARG A 36 -2.57 17.38 8.60
CA ARG A 36 -3.30 16.67 7.55
C ARG A 36 -2.40 16.34 6.35
N ALA A 37 -1.58 17.27 5.89
CA ALA A 37 -0.62 17.04 4.82
C ALA A 37 0.40 15.96 5.22
N VAL A 38 0.96 16.05 6.43
CA VAL A 38 1.88 15.04 6.99
C VAL A 38 1.21 13.66 7.00
N ASP A 39 0.01 13.55 7.56
CA ASP A 39 -0.69 12.25 7.69
C ASP A 39 -1.04 11.65 6.32
N ARG A 40 -1.41 12.47 5.33
CA ARG A 40 -1.69 11.99 3.96
C ARG A 40 -0.46 11.36 3.31
N LEU A 41 0.70 12.00 3.46
CA LEU A 41 1.97 11.50 2.94
C LEU A 41 2.37 10.20 3.65
N LEU A 42 2.25 10.16 4.98
CA LEU A 42 2.58 8.96 5.75
C LEU A 42 1.62 7.79 5.45
N VAL A 43 0.33 8.04 5.29
CA VAL A 43 -0.64 7.01 4.86
C VAL A 43 -0.30 6.49 3.46
N ALA A 44 0.03 7.38 2.52
CA ALA A 44 0.49 6.96 1.19
C ALA A 44 1.76 6.08 1.30
N SER A 45 2.75 6.49 2.10
CA SER A 45 3.94 5.69 2.36
C SER A 45 3.63 4.28 2.87
N LEU A 46 2.66 4.15 3.78
CA LEU A 46 2.30 2.84 4.35
C LEU A 46 1.61 1.94 3.33
N ILE A 47 0.74 2.51 2.49
CA ILE A 47 0.07 1.77 1.41
C ILE A 47 1.11 1.23 0.42
N GLU A 48 2.07 2.03 -0.03
CA GLU A 48 3.13 1.59 -0.94
C GLU A 48 4.02 0.52 -0.27
N ALA A 49 4.40 0.72 1.00
CA ALA A 49 5.21 -0.25 1.74
C ALA A 49 4.53 -1.62 1.87
N ARG A 50 3.23 -1.64 2.20
CA ARG A 50 2.44 -2.88 2.29
C ARG A 50 2.25 -3.53 0.93
N SER A 51 2.04 -2.75 -0.12
CA SER A 51 1.93 -3.23 -1.50
C SER A 51 3.23 -3.90 -1.94
N CYS A 52 4.37 -3.25 -1.68
CA CYS A 52 5.71 -3.77 -1.94
C CYS A 52 5.93 -5.15 -1.28
N GLU A 53 5.62 -5.27 0.02
CA GLU A 53 5.74 -6.54 0.75
C GLU A 53 4.87 -7.64 0.13
N ARG A 54 3.61 -7.34 -0.18
CA ARG A 54 2.67 -8.32 -0.75
C ARG A 54 3.03 -8.72 -2.17
N PHE A 55 3.50 -7.80 -3.01
CA PHE A 55 3.98 -8.13 -4.35
C PHE A 55 5.17 -9.09 -4.30
N ARG A 56 6.12 -8.88 -3.38
CA ARG A 56 7.23 -9.82 -3.17
C ARG A 56 6.71 -11.21 -2.81
N LEU A 57 5.82 -11.29 -1.80
CA LEU A 57 5.26 -12.57 -1.37
C LEU A 57 4.49 -13.27 -2.50
N LEU A 58 3.63 -12.55 -3.22
CA LEU A 58 2.88 -13.10 -4.35
C LEU A 58 3.81 -13.60 -5.44
N SER A 59 4.83 -12.82 -5.82
CA SER A 59 5.85 -13.20 -6.80
C SER A 59 6.52 -14.54 -6.43
N GLU A 60 6.92 -14.70 -5.17
CA GLU A 60 7.58 -15.92 -4.66
C GLU A 60 6.64 -17.14 -4.69
N HIS A 61 5.41 -16.98 -4.23
CA HIS A 61 4.48 -18.12 -4.04
C HIS A 61 3.83 -18.61 -5.33
N VAL A 62 3.69 -17.75 -6.35
CA VAL A 62 3.14 -18.15 -7.66
C VAL A 62 4.21 -18.60 -8.65
N ALA A 63 5.50 -18.50 -8.31
CA ALA A 63 6.61 -18.74 -9.23
C ALA A 63 6.56 -20.11 -9.94
N GLN A 64 6.12 -21.16 -9.24
CA GLN A 64 6.07 -22.51 -9.80
C GLN A 64 4.83 -22.76 -10.66
N SER A 65 3.69 -22.15 -10.33
CA SER A 65 2.41 -22.37 -11.01
C SER A 65 2.16 -21.37 -12.13
N ASP A 66 2.73 -20.16 -12.04
CA ASP A 66 2.49 -19.06 -12.96
C ASP A 66 3.71 -18.11 -13.08
N PRO A 67 4.71 -18.47 -13.92
CA PRO A 67 5.91 -17.67 -14.08
C PRO A 67 5.68 -16.28 -14.67
N GLU A 68 4.67 -16.10 -15.54
CA GLU A 68 4.33 -14.78 -16.10
C GLU A 68 3.82 -13.85 -15.00
N LEU A 69 2.91 -14.34 -14.15
CA LEU A 69 2.36 -13.57 -13.04
C LEU A 69 3.42 -13.28 -11.97
N SER A 70 4.32 -14.24 -11.71
CA SER A 70 5.48 -14.05 -10.83
C SER A 70 6.36 -12.90 -11.31
N ALA A 71 6.79 -12.93 -12.59
CA ALA A 71 7.59 -11.86 -13.18
C ALA A 71 6.87 -10.51 -13.15
N PHE A 72 5.55 -10.49 -13.39
CA PHE A 72 4.74 -9.28 -13.31
C PHE A 72 4.75 -8.66 -11.91
N TYR A 73 4.49 -9.44 -10.86
CA TYR A 73 4.56 -8.93 -9.48
C TYR A 73 5.97 -8.52 -9.07
N GLY A 74 6.99 -9.25 -9.49
CA GLY A 74 8.40 -8.89 -9.29
C GLY A 74 8.75 -7.52 -9.87
N GLY A 75 8.22 -7.18 -11.05
CA GLY A 75 8.42 -5.87 -11.67
C GLY A 75 7.76 -4.71 -10.91
N LEU A 76 6.61 -4.93 -10.26
CA LEU A 76 5.93 -3.89 -9.47
C LEU A 76 6.69 -3.55 -8.18
N PHE A 77 7.26 -4.55 -7.52
CA PHE A 77 8.05 -4.40 -6.29
C PHE A 77 9.12 -3.29 -6.40
N GLU A 78 9.87 -3.25 -7.50
CA GLU A 78 10.96 -2.29 -7.69
C GLU A 78 10.49 -0.83 -7.75
N SER A 79 9.26 -0.59 -8.22
CA SER A 79 8.68 0.75 -8.28
C SER A 79 8.20 1.25 -6.91
N GLU A 80 7.58 0.37 -6.13
CA GLU A 80 6.99 0.67 -4.82
C GLU A 80 8.04 0.95 -3.73
N ALA A 81 9.18 0.24 -3.76
CA ALA A 81 10.26 0.41 -2.79
C ALA A 81 10.85 1.85 -2.79
N ARG A 82 10.81 2.55 -3.94
CA ARG A 82 11.25 3.95 -4.04
C ARG A 82 10.18 4.94 -3.58
N HIS A 83 8.89 4.60 -3.72
CA HIS A 83 7.80 5.52 -3.41
C HIS A 83 7.61 5.71 -1.90
N HIS A 84 7.67 4.64 -1.11
CA HIS A 84 7.42 4.76 0.33
C HIS A 84 8.42 5.73 1.00
N THR A 85 9.71 5.65 0.66
CA THR A 85 10.73 6.54 1.24
C THR A 85 10.59 7.97 0.77
N THR A 86 10.09 8.17 -0.45
CA THR A 86 9.83 9.50 -1.01
C THR A 86 8.74 10.21 -0.23
N TYR A 87 7.63 9.53 0.08
CA TYR A 87 6.54 10.12 0.84
C TYR A 87 6.92 10.51 2.27
N VAL A 88 7.72 9.69 2.97
CA VAL A 88 8.21 10.06 4.31
C VAL A 88 9.10 11.31 4.25
N LYS A 89 10.00 11.39 3.27
CA LYS A 89 10.86 12.57 3.08
C LYS A 89 10.04 13.82 2.79
N LEU A 90 9.03 13.73 1.91
CA LEU A 90 8.13 14.85 1.64
C LEU A 90 7.36 15.28 2.89
N ALA A 91 7.03 14.37 3.80
CA ALA A 91 6.37 14.73 5.06
C ALA A 91 7.29 15.54 5.98
N GLU A 92 8.61 15.30 5.94
CA GLU A 92 9.64 16.08 6.67
C GLU A 92 9.74 17.54 6.18
N ASP A 93 9.17 17.89 5.02
CA ASP A 93 9.06 19.29 4.55
C ASP A 93 7.94 20.07 5.27
N PHE A 94 6.99 19.38 5.90
CA PHE A 94 5.82 19.97 6.56
C PHE A 94 5.88 19.94 8.09
N ALA A 95 6.75 19.11 8.67
CA ALA A 95 6.92 18.99 10.11
C ALA A 95 8.34 18.52 10.48
N PRO A 96 8.82 18.81 11.71
CA PRO A 96 10.09 18.31 12.19
C PRO A 96 10.21 16.77 12.08
N ARG A 97 11.41 16.31 11.74
CA ARG A 97 11.68 14.90 11.45
C ARG A 97 11.31 13.94 12.59
N ASP A 98 11.55 14.34 13.83
CA ASP A 98 11.15 13.59 15.03
C ASP A 98 9.63 13.44 15.10
N VAL A 99 8.87 14.53 14.88
CA VAL A 99 7.40 14.51 14.82
C VAL A 99 6.89 13.58 13.71
N VAL A 100 7.50 13.65 12.52
CA VAL A 100 7.14 12.78 11.38
C VAL A 100 7.41 11.31 11.71
N ARG A 101 8.55 11.00 12.33
CA ARG A 101 8.92 9.63 12.71
C ARG A 101 8.02 9.06 13.80
N ASP A 102 7.69 9.86 14.81
CA ASP A 102 6.78 9.44 15.88
C ASP A 102 5.38 9.19 15.32
N ARG A 103 4.91 10.06 14.43
CA ARG A 103 3.62 9.89 13.76
C ARG A 103 3.60 8.67 12.85
N LEU A 104 4.67 8.45 12.08
CA LEU A 104 4.81 7.25 11.25
C LEU A 104 4.77 5.99 12.11
N ALA A 105 5.49 5.94 13.22
CA ALA A 105 5.49 4.79 14.13
C ALA A 105 4.10 4.52 14.71
N GLN A 106 3.33 5.56 15.02
CA GLN A 106 1.94 5.41 15.44
C GLN A 106 1.06 4.84 14.31
N LEU A 107 1.08 5.47 13.13
CA LEU A 107 0.30 5.02 11.98
C LEU A 107 0.67 3.60 11.53
N SER A 108 1.94 3.20 11.64
CA SER A 108 2.38 1.82 11.35
C SER A 108 1.75 0.80 12.30
N LYS A 109 1.60 1.12 13.58
CA LYS A 109 0.92 0.23 14.54
C LYS A 109 -0.57 0.12 14.21
N ASP A 110 -1.19 1.25 13.89
CA ASP A 110 -2.60 1.29 13.52
C ASP A 110 -2.85 0.53 12.20
N GLU A 111 -1.96 0.67 11.21
CA GLU A 111 -2.00 -0.10 9.95
C GLU A 111 -1.90 -1.60 10.19
N ALA A 112 -0.98 -2.04 11.06
CA ALA A 112 -0.83 -3.44 11.41
C ALA A 112 -2.10 -3.99 12.07
N ALA A 113 -2.75 -3.21 12.93
CA ALA A 113 -4.03 -3.59 13.53
C ALA A 113 -5.15 -3.72 12.48
N ILE A 114 -5.22 -2.79 11.51
CA ILE A 114 -6.18 -2.85 10.40
C ILE A 114 -5.95 -4.10 9.54
N ILE A 115 -4.69 -4.44 9.23
CA ILE A 115 -4.37 -5.67 8.49
C ILE A 115 -4.75 -6.92 9.30
N ALA A 116 -4.55 -6.90 10.62
CA ALA A 116 -4.88 -8.03 11.49
C ALA A 116 -6.39 -8.25 11.65
N GLU A 117 -7.20 -7.18 11.60
CA GLU A 117 -8.67 -7.29 11.55
C GLU A 117 -9.13 -8.01 10.27
N GLY A 118 -8.44 -7.74 9.16
CA GLY A 118 -8.63 -8.43 7.88
C GLY A 118 -9.91 -8.06 7.14
N SER A 119 -10.17 -8.77 6.04
CA SER A 119 -11.43 -8.64 5.30
C SER A 119 -11.91 -9.99 4.77
N PRO A 120 -13.24 -10.26 4.77
CA PRO A 120 -13.78 -11.47 4.15
C PRO A 120 -13.60 -11.49 2.61
N LEU A 121 -13.31 -10.34 2.00
CA LEU A 121 -13.07 -10.23 0.57
C LEU A 121 -11.55 -10.22 0.29
N PRO A 122 -11.02 -11.16 -0.51
CA PRO A 122 -9.61 -11.13 -0.88
C PRO A 122 -9.32 -9.89 -1.73
N ARG A 123 -8.46 -9.02 -1.22
CA ARG A 123 -7.99 -7.77 -1.85
C ARG A 123 -6.49 -7.64 -1.65
N MET A 124 -5.88 -6.75 -2.40
CA MET A 124 -4.45 -6.45 -2.22
C MET A 124 -4.09 -6.04 -0.80
N HIS A 125 -5.02 -5.52 -0.01
CA HIS A 125 -4.80 -5.11 1.39
C HIS A 125 -5.80 -5.72 2.38
N SER A 126 -6.41 -6.86 2.06
CA SER A 126 -7.29 -7.64 2.98
C SER A 126 -6.52 -8.58 3.90
#